data_AF-A0A1G1W1F7-F1
#
_entry.id   AF-A0A1G1W1F7-F1
#
_cell.length_a   1.000
_cell.length_b   1.000
_cell.length_c   1.000
_cell.angle_alpha   90.00
_cell.angle_beta   90.00
_cell.angle_gamma   90.00
#
_symmetry.space_group_name_H-M   'P 1'
#
loop_
_entity.id
_entity.type
_entity.pdbx_description
1 polymer ?
#
loop_
_entity_poly.entity_id
_entity_poly.type
_entity_poly.pdbx_seq_one_letter_code
_entity_poly.pdbx_strand_id
1 'polypeptide(L)'
;MVFDVRSPYSDKSVTLVVNPNIIQYEDKPLSPYGVKIRQSMASQNTDQTRIIHLDIKSNTEEVIYFKENKYKVKLLNIGNENIQGQNFPFFEFYVEEL
;
A
#
# COMPACT_ATOMS: atom_id res chain seq x y z
N MET A 1 -2.43 -11.04 0.90
CA MET A 1 -2.73 -9.74 1.53
C MET A 1 -2.23 -8.66 0.59
N VAL A 2 -2.99 -7.58 0.39
CA VAL A 2 -2.57 -6.45 -0.46
C VAL A 2 -2.59 -5.18 0.37
N PHE A 3 -1.54 -4.37 0.24
CA PHE A 3 -1.42 -3.04 0.85
C PHE A 3 -1.67 -1.99 -0.23
N ASP A 4 -2.55 -1.04 0.07
CA ASP A 4 -2.82 0.11 -0.77
C ASP A 4 -2.51 1.40 0.00
N VAL A 5 -1.73 2.29 -0.59
CA VAL A 5 -1.39 3.59 -0.01
C VAL A 5 -2.49 4.57 -0.39
N ARG A 6 -3.26 5.05 0.59
CA ARG A 6 -4.33 6.02 0.35
C ARG A 6 -3.92 7.44 0.67
N SER A 7 -4.31 8.33 -0.23
CA SER A 7 -4.36 9.77 0.03
C SER A 7 -5.47 10.08 1.06
N PRO A 8 -5.25 11.03 1.99
CA PRO A 8 -4.09 11.91 2.09
C PRO A 8 -2.86 11.24 2.72
N TYR A 9 -1.69 11.51 2.14
CA TYR A 9 -0.37 11.17 2.69
C TYR A 9 0.53 12.42 2.67
N SER A 10 1.59 12.40 3.46
CA SER A 10 2.54 13.52 3.61
C SER A 10 4.00 13.02 3.65
N ASP A 11 4.93 13.95 3.82
CA ASP A 11 6.34 13.68 4.10
C ASP A 11 6.59 13.04 5.48
N LYS A 12 5.55 12.90 6.31
CA LYS A 12 5.65 12.41 7.69
C LYS A 12 4.70 11.25 8.01
N SER A 13 3.63 11.11 7.25
CA SER A 13 2.57 10.15 7.56
C SER A 13 1.95 9.54 6.30
N VAL A 14 1.49 8.30 6.45
CA VAL A 14 0.86 7.54 5.40
C VAL A 14 -0.29 6.70 5.96
N THR A 15 -1.37 6.62 5.20
CA THR A 15 -2.49 5.73 5.50
C THR A 15 -2.40 4.51 4.59
N LEU A 16 -2.32 3.32 5.17
CA LEU A 16 -2.42 2.08 4.42
C LEU A 16 -3.81 1.48 4.60
N VAL A 17 -4.39 1.05 3.49
CA VAL A 17 -5.56 0.17 3.49
C VAL A 17 -5.08 -1.22 3.19
N VAL A 18 -5.29 -2.11 4.16
CA VAL A 18 -4.97 -3.53 4.05
C VAL A 18 -6.27 -4.25 3.75
N ASN A 19 -6.40 -4.75 2.52
CA ASN A 19 -7.60 -5.48 2.10
C ASN A 19 -7.19 -6.87 1.59
N PRO A 20 -7.68 -7.93 2.25
CA PRO A 20 -7.33 -9.29 1.88
C PRO A 20 -8.09 -9.83 0.67
N ASN A 21 -9.17 -9.15 0.26
CA ASN A 21 -10.08 -9.59 -0.79
C ASN A 21 -9.82 -8.87 -2.12
N ILE A 22 -8.69 -8.16 -2.24
CA ILE A 22 -8.28 -7.57 -3.51
C ILE A 22 -7.85 -8.70 -4.45
N ILE A 23 -8.64 -8.90 -5.49
CA ILE A 23 -8.26 -9.68 -6.66
C ILE A 23 -7.50 -8.71 -7.58
N GLN A 24 -6.18 -8.90 -7.73
CA GLN A 24 -5.43 -8.18 -8.75
C GLN A 24 -5.93 -8.64 -10.11
N TYR A 25 -6.52 -7.73 -10.89
CA TYR A 25 -6.80 -7.99 -12.29
C TYR A 25 -5.45 -7.88 -13.04
N GLU A 26 -4.85 -9.02 -13.38
CA GLU A 26 -3.78 -9.02 -14.37
C GLU A 26 -4.42 -8.79 -15.74
N ASP A 27 -4.15 -7.63 -16.33
CA ASP A 27 -4.44 -7.42 -17.74
C ASP A 27 -3.65 -8.46 -18.53
N LYS A 28 -4.37 -9.39 -19.18
CA LYS A 28 -3.78 -10.16 -20.27
C LYS A 28 -3.23 -9.14 -21.28
N PRO A 29 -2.03 -9.36 -21.87
CA PRO A 29 -1.45 -8.44 -22.83
C PRO A 29 -2.31 -8.42 -24.09
N LEU A 30 -3.35 -7.57 -24.10
CA LEU A 30 -4.27 -7.39 -25.20
C LEU A 30 -4.26 -5.92 -25.59
N SER A 31 -3.13 -5.47 -26.15
CA SER A 31 -3.15 -4.35 -27.07
C SER A 31 -1.95 -4.44 -28.01
N PRO A 32 -2.15 -4.42 -29.34
CA PRO A 32 -1.06 -4.33 -30.31
C PRO A 32 -0.27 -3.01 -30.22
N TYR A 33 -0.68 -2.08 -29.35
CA TYR A 33 -0.10 -0.75 -29.20
C TYR A 33 0.71 -0.55 -27.92
N GLY A 34 1.00 -1.61 -27.16
CA GLY A 34 1.95 -1.55 -26.03
C GLY A 34 1.56 -0.63 -24.87
N VAL A 35 0.31 -0.16 -24.81
CA VAL A 35 -0.19 0.66 -23.71
C VAL A 35 -0.46 -0.26 -22.51
N LYS A 36 0.41 -0.20 -21.50
CA LYS A 36 0.14 -0.79 -20.17
C LYS A 36 -0.91 0.07 -19.47
N ILE A 37 -2.15 -0.39 -19.45
CA ILE A 37 -3.19 0.25 -18.63
C ILE A 37 -2.77 0.12 -17.16
N ARG A 38 -2.77 1.23 -16.42
CA ARG A 38 -2.60 1.20 -14.95
C ARG A 38 -3.72 0.35 -14.38
N GLN A 39 -3.37 -0.71 -13.66
CA GLN A 39 -4.31 -1.62 -12.99
C GLN A 39 -5.46 -0.84 -12.33
N SER A 40 -6.69 -1.02 -12.83
CA SER A 40 -7.87 -0.53 -12.12
C SER A 40 -8.19 -1.52 -11.00
N MET A 41 -7.77 -1.20 -9.78
CA MET A 41 -8.11 -2.02 -8.61
C MET A 41 -9.53 -1.70 -8.17
N ALA A 42 -10.48 -2.59 -8.48
CA ALA A 42 -11.82 -2.51 -7.90
C ALA A 42 -11.78 -3.17 -6.51
N SER A 43 -11.50 -2.38 -5.47
CA SER A 43 -11.56 -2.86 -4.09
C SER A 43 -12.87 -2.41 -3.44
N GLN A 44 -13.68 -3.34 -2.94
CA GLN A 44 -14.72 -3.03 -1.96
C GLN A 44 -14.15 -3.27 -0.56
N ASN A 45 -14.37 -2.30 0.34
CA ASN A 45 -14.07 -2.48 1.76
C ASN A 45 -14.98 -3.59 2.29
N THR A 46 -14.40 -4.56 2.96
CA THR A 46 -15.09 -5.64 3.67
C THR A 46 -14.82 -5.50 5.17
N ASP A 47 -15.51 -6.26 6.02
CA ASP A 47 -15.29 -6.25 7.49
C ASP A 47 -13.85 -6.65 7.89
N GLN A 48 -13.12 -7.27 6.96
CA GLN A 48 -11.72 -7.66 7.10
C GLN A 48 -10.73 -6.58 6.63
N THR A 49 -11.22 -5.49 6.03
CA THR A 49 -10.39 -4.36 5.64
C THR A 49 -9.91 -3.65 6.91
N ARG A 50 -8.62 -3.34 6.95
CA ARG A 50 -7.99 -2.58 8.04
C ARG A 50 -7.38 -1.31 7.46
N ILE A 51 -7.63 -0.20 8.14
CA ILE A 51 -7.05 1.10 7.82
C ILE A 51 -6.05 1.38 8.93
N ILE A 52 -4.78 1.49 8.57
CA ILE A 52 -3.69 1.74 9.51
C ILE A 52 -3.04 3.08 9.18
N HIS A 53 -2.71 3.85 10.22
CA HIS A 53 -2.15 5.19 10.09
C HIS A 53 -0.76 5.21 10.71
N LEU A 54 0.27 5.31 9.88
CA LEU A 54 1.66 5.30 10.31
C LEU A 54 2.28 6.70 10.19
N ASP A 55 3.06 7.08 11.19
CA ASP A 55 3.79 8.35 11.29
C ASP A 55 5.25 8.07 11.65
N ILE A 56 6.18 8.65 10.88
CA ILE A 56 7.61 8.36 11.00
C ILE A 56 8.22 8.81 12.35
N LYS A 57 7.55 9.70 13.09
CA LYS A 57 8.02 10.26 14.36
C LYS A 57 7.35 9.62 15.57
N SER A 58 6.03 9.40 15.52
CA SER A 58 5.24 9.03 16.69
C SER A 58 4.59 7.65 16.61
N ASN A 59 4.31 7.15 15.41
CA ASN A 59 3.59 5.89 15.22
C ASN A 59 4.15 5.09 14.04
N THR A 60 5.38 4.60 14.21
CA THR A 60 6.12 3.96 13.10
C THR A 60 5.66 2.54 12.82
N GLU A 61 4.95 1.88 13.73
CA GLU A 61 4.55 0.49 13.58
C GLU A 61 3.14 0.21 14.11
N GLU A 62 2.44 -0.70 13.45
CA GLU A 62 1.13 -1.19 13.86
C GLU A 62 1.07 -2.71 13.68
N VAL A 63 0.40 -3.37 14.62
CA VAL A 63 0.14 -4.80 14.56
C VAL A 63 -1.26 -5.02 14.02
N ILE A 64 -1.36 -5.75 12.92
CA ILE A 64 -2.64 -6.12 12.32
C ILE A 64 -2.87 -7.62 12.46
N TYR A 65 -4.12 -7.99 12.69
CA TYR A 65 -4.56 -9.38 12.70
C TYR A 65 -5.26 -9.67 11.40
N PHE A 66 -4.83 -10.73 10.72
CA PHE A 66 -5.45 -11.19 9.50
C PHE A 66 -5.69 -12.71 9.57
N LYS A 67 -6.96 -13.10 9.56
CA LYS A 67 -7.40 -14.47 9.88
C LYS A 67 -6.85 -14.89 11.24
N GLU A 68 -6.00 -15.92 11.27
CA GLU A 68 -5.37 -16.46 12.48
C GLU A 68 -3.93 -15.95 12.66
N ASN A 69 -3.42 -15.18 11.69
CA ASN A 69 -2.02 -14.75 11.66
C ASN A 69 -1.90 -13.30 12.13
N LYS A 70 -0.80 -13.01 12.80
CA LYS A 70 -0.47 -11.69 13.32
C LYS A 70 0.66 -11.11 12.49
N TYR A 71 0.48 -9.90 11.99
CA TYR A 71 1.51 -9.21 11.22
C TYR A 71 1.92 -7.92 11.91
N LYS A 72 3.21 -7.63 11.90
CA LYS A 72 3.77 -6.33 12.26
C LYS A 72 4.07 -5.57 10.98
N VAL A 73 3.48 -4.39 10.84
CA VAL A 73 3.75 -3.46 9.73
C VAL A 73 4.49 -2.26 10.31
N LYS A 74 5.67 -1.96 9.77
CA LYS A 74 6.50 -0.85 10.22
C LYS A 74 6.86 0.05 9.05
N LEU A 75 6.59 1.33 9.17
CA LEU A 75 7.09 2.38 8.29
C LEU A 75 8.57 2.64 8.63
N LEU A 76 9.44 2.41 7.65
CA LEU A 76 10.88 2.61 7.76
C LEU A 76 11.32 3.98 7.28
N ASN A 77 10.74 4.45 6.17
CA ASN A 77 11.16 5.67 5.52
C ASN A 77 10.02 6.31 4.71
N ILE A 78 10.06 7.65 4.63
CA ILE A 78 9.25 8.45 3.72
C ILE A 78 10.19 9.39 2.99
N GLY A 79 10.10 9.43 1.67
CA GLY A 79 10.88 10.38 0.89
C GLY A 79 10.27 10.66 -0.47
N ASN A 80 11.10 11.20 -1.36
CA ASN A 80 10.74 11.44 -2.74
C ASN A 80 11.78 10.79 -3.66
N GLU A 81 11.31 10.12 -4.70
CA GLU A 81 12.13 9.58 -5.77
C GLU A 81 11.96 10.46 -7.01
N ASN A 82 13.08 10.83 -7.65
CA ASN A 82 13.05 11.58 -8.89
C ASN A 82 13.05 10.62 -10.08
N ILE A 83 11.94 10.57 -10.81
CA ILE A 83 11.78 9.75 -12.01
C ILE A 83 11.47 10.69 -13.17
N GLN A 84 12.37 10.71 -14.16
CA GLN A 84 12.24 11.55 -15.37
C GLN A 84 12.02 13.04 -15.06
N GLY A 85 12.70 13.57 -14.03
CA GLY A 85 12.60 14.98 -13.63
C GLY A 85 11.37 15.33 -12.80
N GLN A 86 10.50 14.36 -12.49
CA GLN A 86 9.36 14.53 -11.59
C GLN A 86 9.64 13.84 -10.24
N ASN A 87 9.28 14.50 -9.14
CA ASN A 87 9.40 13.93 -7.81
C ASN A 87 8.11 13.19 -7.45
N PHE A 88 8.23 11.91 -7.12
CA PHE A 88 7.15 11.08 -6.62
C PHE A 88 7.41 10.71 -5.16
N PRO A 89 6.39 10.78 -4.29
CA PRO A 89 6.55 10.29 -2.92
C PRO A 89 6.78 8.78 -2.94
N PHE A 90 7.73 8.31 -2.11
CA PHE A 90 7.93 6.89 -1.84
C PHE A 90 7.79 6.62 -0.35
N PHE A 91 7.37 5.41 -0.03
CA PHE A 91 7.18 4.92 1.33
C PHE A 91 7.80 3.53 1.43
N GLU A 92 8.66 3.34 2.43
CA GLU A 92 9.34 2.08 2.66
C GLU A 92 8.75 1.40 3.91
N PHE A 93 8.35 0.14 3.76
CA PHE A 93 7.72 -0.62 4.83
C PHE A 93 8.45 -1.94 5.08
N TYR A 94 8.56 -2.31 6.35
CA TYR A 94 8.91 -3.65 6.79
C TYR A 94 7.64 -4.37 7.25
N VAL A 95 7.42 -5.59 6.74
CA VAL A 95 6.27 -6.42 7.10
C VAL A 95 6.78 -7.78 7.55
N GLU A 96 6.37 -8.19 8.74
CA GLU A 96 6.78 -9.45 9.38
C GLU A 96 5.57 -10.19 9.93
N GLU A 97 5.56 -11.51 9.77
CA GLU A 97 4.60 -12.41 10.41
C GLU A 97 5.14 -12.83 11.79
N LEU A 98 4.30 -12.74 12.82
CA LEU A 98 4.63 -13.00 14.22
C LEU A 98 4.09 -14.33 14.72
#